data_AF-A0A817RK26-F1
#
_entry.id   AF-A0A817RK26-F1
#
_cell.length_a   1.000
_cell.length_b   1.000
_cell.length_c   1.000
_cell.angle_alpha   90.00
_cell.angle_beta   90.00
_cell.angle_gamma   90.00
#
_symmetry.space_group_name_H-M   'P 1'
#
loop_
_entity.id
_entity.type
_entity.pdbx_description
1 polymer ?
#
loop_
_entity_poly.entity_id
_entity_poly.type
_entity_poly.pdbx_seq_one_letter_code
_entity_poly.pdbx_strand_id
1 'polypeptide(L)'
;MAATITTSDRTTKQCGPIERAEFIGSHGESNLDLDKLQRQFNEIYPGISVQSRSIQKQEDREKTTELTIETLLKLAQEYQTTYINDSHDKTIEDQNANDRLTREGENFPISTANEGNRERHQYSKQIPSVNIQDQLEQLVKVSQTELENSNCSDENYPITEETLRNMQEDFSSMPSCSEKSIIFLLYYLSLKLISESIGSDCTIEVPDQIETKIDKEFEHLKERLKIENEESREMCHCIQELAVNIKHENWRNSLILLRKIFKNISPLNKHELFRLIKKVNNTARAIKNKDIIFFLGLTGSGKSTTIHFLAGSKMIETKVKGLNHIAPLIKIINLEDINGSSKESVILCDSPGFEDTSGPEIDIANGLGIINVIKECASVKPVVVISYKSIGDRLQ
;
A
#
# COMPACT_ATOMS: atom_id res chain seq x y z
N MET A 1 -4.47 15.32 10.08
CA MET A 1 -3.69 15.25 11.33
C MET A 1 -2.59 14.21 11.14
N ALA A 2 -1.34 14.51 11.50
CA ALA A 2 -0.21 13.60 11.34
C ALA A 2 0.43 13.37 12.70
N ALA A 3 0.23 12.19 13.28
CA ALA A 3 0.85 11.77 14.53
C ALA A 3 2.09 10.92 14.21
N THR A 4 3.21 11.17 14.87
CA THR A 4 4.44 10.39 14.70
C THR A 4 4.54 9.39 15.85
N ILE A 5 4.69 8.09 15.55
CA ILE A 5 4.91 7.05 16.57
C ILE A 5 6.39 6.66 16.52
N THR A 6 7.10 6.70 17.65
CA THR A 6 8.49 6.24 17.76
C THR A 6 8.53 4.89 18.47
N THR A 7 9.22 3.90 17.88
CA THR A 7 9.56 2.66 18.59
C THR A 7 10.97 2.78 19.15
N SER A 8 11.06 2.91 20.47
CA SER A 8 12.32 2.88 21.20
C SER A 8 12.79 1.43 21.33
N ASP A 9 14.02 1.15 20.90
CA ASP A 9 14.82 -0.06 21.13
C ASP A 9 14.94 -1.06 19.95
N ARG A 10 16.18 -1.24 19.47
CA ARG A 10 16.55 -2.22 18.43
C ARG A 10 16.71 -3.64 19.00
N THR A 11 16.78 -3.78 20.33
CA THR A 11 17.11 -5.06 20.99
C THR A 11 15.89 -5.80 21.53
N THR A 12 14.77 -5.11 21.76
CA THR A 12 13.51 -5.70 22.19
C THR A 12 12.43 -5.49 21.13
N LYS A 13 11.83 -6.57 20.61
CA LYS A 13 10.76 -6.51 19.59
C LYS A 13 9.40 -6.05 20.19
N GLN A 14 9.38 -5.02 21.02
CA GLN A 14 8.13 -4.41 21.50
C GLN A 14 7.94 -3.05 20.84
N CYS A 15 6.74 -2.80 20.30
CA CYS A 15 6.36 -1.45 19.90
C CYS A 15 6.35 -0.55 21.13
N GLY A 16 7.15 0.52 21.12
CA GLY A 16 7.15 1.54 22.18
C GLY A 16 5.81 2.28 22.29
N PRO A 17 5.53 2.93 23.43
CA PRO A 17 4.34 3.76 23.60
C PRO A 17 4.35 4.94 22.61
N ILE A 18 3.17 5.46 22.27
CA ILE A 18 3.08 6.72 21.53
C ILE A 18 3.53 7.83 22.49
N GLU A 19 4.59 8.56 22.14
CA GLU A 19 5.17 9.57 23.03
C GLU A 19 4.62 10.97 22.76
N ARG A 20 4.23 11.27 21.51
CA ARG A 20 3.70 12.59 21.14
C ARG A 20 2.80 12.53 19.91
N ALA A 21 1.78 13.38 19.88
CA ALA A 21 0.94 13.60 18.72
C ALA A 21 1.02 15.08 18.30
N GLU A 22 1.15 15.34 17.00
CA GLU A 22 1.11 16.70 16.49
C GLU A 22 -0.10 16.91 15.58
N PHE A 23 -0.77 18.04 15.77
CA PHE A 23 -1.79 18.50 14.83
C PHE A 23 -1.16 19.52 13.89
N ILE A 24 -1.19 19.19 12.60
CA ILE A 24 -0.76 20.05 11.52
C ILE A 24 -2.01 20.48 10.74
N GLY A 25 -2.40 21.75 10.89
CA GLY A 25 -3.54 22.35 10.21
C GLY A 25 -3.13 23.59 9.41
N SER A 26 -3.85 23.88 8.32
CA SER A 26 -3.70 25.12 7.57
C SER A 26 -4.33 26.28 8.33
N HIS A 27 -3.61 27.41 8.45
CA HIS A 27 -4.15 28.62 9.06
C HIS A 27 -5.40 29.09 8.29
N GLY A 28 -6.56 29.06 8.93
CA GLY A 28 -7.85 29.45 8.34
C GLY A 28 -9.05 28.65 8.86
N GLU A 29 -8.82 27.41 9.32
CA GLU A 29 -9.84 26.64 10.05
C GLU A 29 -9.95 27.12 11.50
N SER A 30 -10.49 28.33 11.66
CA SER A 30 -10.68 29.03 12.94
C SER A 30 -11.69 28.37 13.90
N ASN A 31 -12.27 27.22 13.53
CA ASN A 31 -13.26 26.50 14.32
C ASN A 31 -12.77 25.16 14.88
N LEU A 32 -11.50 24.79 14.68
CA LEU A 32 -10.99 23.57 15.30
C LEU A 32 -10.68 23.84 16.77
N ASP A 33 -11.59 23.43 17.65
CA ASP A 33 -11.39 23.46 19.10
C ASP A 33 -10.29 22.45 19.48
N LEU A 34 -9.08 22.96 19.72
CA LEU A 34 -7.92 22.17 20.11
C LEU A 34 -8.12 21.46 21.45
N ASP A 35 -8.85 22.07 22.39
CA ASP A 35 -9.15 21.43 23.68
C ASP A 35 -10.14 20.29 23.50
N LYS A 36 -11.06 20.42 22.54
CA LYS A 36 -11.89 19.30 22.10
C LYS A 36 -10.99 18.23 21.50
N LEU A 37 -10.21 18.51 20.45
CA LEU A 37 -9.33 17.51 19.82
C LEU A 37 -8.39 16.81 20.82
N GLN A 38 -7.83 17.55 21.78
CA GLN A 38 -6.99 17.00 22.85
C GLN A 38 -7.76 16.06 23.77
N ARG A 39 -8.98 16.42 24.20
CA ARG A 39 -9.86 15.53 24.98
C ARG A 39 -10.18 14.26 24.20
N GLN A 40 -10.54 14.43 22.94
CA GLN A 40 -10.85 13.34 22.00
C GLN A 40 -9.68 12.37 21.83
N PHE A 41 -8.48 12.90 21.65
CA PHE A 41 -7.27 12.09 21.52
C PHE A 41 -6.92 11.37 22.82
N ASN A 42 -7.09 12.04 23.98
CA ASN A 42 -6.81 11.47 25.30
C ASN A 42 -7.75 10.30 25.67
N GLU A 43 -8.95 10.22 25.12
CA GLU A 43 -9.83 9.08 25.34
C GLU A 43 -9.26 7.78 24.74
N ILE A 44 -8.58 7.89 23.61
CA ILE A 44 -7.96 6.76 22.91
C ILE A 44 -6.55 6.52 23.45
N TYR A 45 -5.81 7.60 23.71
CA TYR A 45 -4.43 7.58 24.14
C TYR A 45 -4.24 8.43 25.41
N PRO A 46 -4.62 7.89 26.58
CA PRO A 46 -4.56 8.64 27.83
C PRO A 46 -3.14 9.07 28.17
N GLY A 47 -2.98 10.35 28.49
CA GLY A 47 -1.69 10.94 28.88
C GLY A 47 -0.87 11.54 27.74
N ILE A 48 -1.36 11.52 26.50
CA ILE A 48 -0.65 12.10 25.35
C ILE A 48 -1.18 13.48 25.00
N SER A 49 -0.33 14.50 25.13
CA SER A 49 -0.69 15.83 24.65
C SER A 49 -0.54 15.95 23.13
N VAL A 50 -1.62 16.35 22.46
CA VAL A 50 -1.65 16.79 21.08
C VAL A 50 -1.12 18.22 21.02
N GLN A 51 0.06 18.40 20.43
CA GLN A 51 0.62 19.73 20.23
C GLN A 51 0.16 20.29 18.90
N SER A 52 -0.45 21.48 18.92
CA SER A 52 -0.76 22.21 17.70
C SER A 52 0.47 22.95 17.21
N ARG A 53 0.89 22.68 15.97
CA ARG A 53 1.83 23.57 15.26
C ARG A 53 1.06 24.28 14.16
N SER A 54 0.91 25.60 14.32
CA SER A 54 0.38 26.44 13.25
C SER A 54 1.45 26.56 12.15
N ILE A 55 1.09 26.16 10.93
CA ILE A 55 1.89 26.44 9.74
C ILE A 55 1.46 27.81 9.21
N GLN A 56 2.33 28.81 9.35
CA GLN A 56 2.17 30.14 8.73
C GLN A 56 2.72 30.14 7.30
N LYS A 57 1.86 30.49 6.34
CA LYS A 57 2.27 30.88 5.00
C LYS A 57 2.71 32.35 5.08
N GLN A 58 3.98 32.64 5.35
CA GLN A 58 4.51 34.00 5.25
C GLN A 58 4.80 34.30 3.77
N GLU A 59 4.11 35.30 3.21
CA GLU A 59 4.25 35.70 1.80
C GLU A 59 5.60 36.37 1.49
N ASP A 60 6.37 36.80 2.48
CA ASP A 60 7.66 37.46 2.26
C ASP A 60 8.72 37.01 3.30
N ARG A 61 9.78 36.33 2.82
CA ARG A 61 11.04 35.88 3.47
C ARG A 61 11.16 34.41 3.98
N GLU A 62 11.70 33.57 3.08
CA GLU A 62 12.67 32.45 3.25
C GLU A 62 12.54 31.36 4.33
N LYS A 63 11.54 31.33 5.21
CA LYS A 63 11.26 30.13 6.03
C LYS A 63 9.81 29.74 5.95
N THR A 64 9.46 29.08 4.85
CA THR A 64 8.14 28.46 4.65
C THR A 64 7.94 27.36 5.70
N THR A 65 6.90 27.49 6.52
CA THR A 65 6.45 26.41 7.42
C THR A 65 5.52 25.42 6.72
N GLU A 66 5.44 25.44 5.38
CA GLU A 66 4.63 24.50 4.61
C GLU A 66 4.97 23.04 4.97
N LEU A 67 3.95 22.17 4.98
CA LEU A 67 4.16 20.75 5.19
C LEU A 67 4.94 20.21 3.99
N THR A 68 6.25 20.15 4.12
CA THR A 68 7.18 19.57 3.13
C THR A 68 7.77 18.28 3.68
N ILE A 69 8.42 17.51 2.80
CA ILE A 69 9.20 16.33 3.20
C ILE A 69 10.30 16.74 4.19
N GLU A 70 10.99 17.86 3.95
CA GLU A 70 12.03 18.38 4.84
C GLU A 70 11.48 18.72 6.23
N THR A 71 10.34 19.41 6.31
CA THR A 71 9.70 19.73 7.58
C THR A 71 9.29 18.46 8.33
N LEU A 72 8.75 17.46 7.63
CA LEU A 72 8.37 16.19 8.24
C LEU A 72 9.58 15.39 8.74
N LEU A 73 10.68 15.38 7.99
CA LEU A 73 11.94 14.76 8.39
C LEU A 73 12.56 15.48 9.60
N LYS A 74 12.53 16.81 9.61
CA LYS A 74 13.03 17.61 10.72
C LYS A 74 12.23 17.36 11.99
N LEU A 75 10.90 17.31 11.89
CA LEU A 75 10.05 16.94 13.01
C LEU A 75 10.46 15.56 13.55
N ALA A 76 10.60 14.55 12.68
CA ALA A 76 11.05 13.22 13.08
C ALA A 76 12.46 13.20 13.72
N GLN A 77 13.38 14.06 13.28
CA GLN A 77 14.74 14.18 13.82
C GLN A 77 14.80 14.89 15.18
N GLU A 78 14.03 15.98 15.36
CA GLU A 78 13.95 16.72 16.63
C GLU A 78 13.62 15.76 17.80
N TYR A 79 12.74 14.78 17.57
CA TYR A 79 12.41 13.75 18.56
C TYR A 79 13.57 12.83 18.93
N GLN A 80 14.33 12.36 17.95
CA GLN A 80 15.46 11.46 18.21
C GLN A 80 16.51 12.14 19.11
N THR A 81 16.73 13.44 18.91
CA THR A 81 17.69 14.20 19.72
C THR A 81 17.22 14.47 21.15
N THR A 82 15.93 14.78 21.37
CA THR A 82 15.39 14.99 22.73
C THR A 82 15.51 13.71 23.57
N TYR A 83 15.21 12.55 22.99
CA TYR A 83 15.28 11.28 23.70
C TYR A 83 16.71 10.91 24.12
N ILE A 84 17.71 11.12 23.25
CA ILE A 84 19.11 10.85 23.58
C ILE A 84 19.55 11.68 24.79
N ASN A 85 19.18 12.97 24.83
CA ASN A 85 19.56 13.85 25.93
C ASN A 85 18.86 13.47 27.25
N ASP A 86 17.56 13.16 27.23
CA ASP A 86 16.82 12.74 28.45
C ASP A 86 17.31 11.38 28.98
N SER A 87 17.77 10.49 28.10
CA SER A 87 18.36 9.20 28.49
C SER A 87 19.76 9.36 29.10
N HIS A 88 20.54 10.34 28.64
CA HIS A 88 21.88 10.65 29.17
C HIS A 88 21.82 11.38 30.52
N ASP A 89 20.87 12.30 30.72
CA ASP A 89 20.73 12.97 32.01
C ASP A 89 20.30 12.00 33.13
N LYS A 90 19.43 11.02 32.83
CA LYS A 90 19.08 9.96 33.79
C LYS A 90 20.25 9.04 34.14
N THR A 91 21.12 8.73 33.18
CA THR A 91 22.32 7.93 33.48
C THR A 91 23.38 8.71 34.24
N ILE A 92 23.47 10.03 34.05
CA ILE A 92 24.37 10.90 34.81
C ILE A 92 23.85 11.09 36.25
N GLU A 93 22.55 11.17 36.49
CA GLU A 93 22.00 11.18 37.86
C GLU A 93 22.23 9.85 38.60
N ASP A 94 22.09 8.71 37.91
CA ASP A 94 22.35 7.38 38.51
C ASP A 94 23.86 7.07 38.69
N GLN A 95 24.73 7.63 37.85
CA GLN A 95 26.19 7.53 38.01
C GLN A 95 26.69 8.49 39.11
N ASN A 96 26.13 9.70 39.23
CA ASN A 96 26.48 10.63 40.31
C ASN A 96 25.96 10.20 41.69
N ALA A 97 24.95 9.31 41.76
CA ALA A 97 24.54 8.66 42.99
C ALA A 97 25.51 7.55 43.44
N ASN A 98 26.26 6.93 42.52
CA ASN A 98 27.20 5.84 42.80
C ASN A 98 28.66 6.28 42.92
N ASP A 99 29.05 7.45 42.41
CA ASP A 99 30.46 7.92 42.40
C ASP A 99 30.96 8.53 43.73
N ARG A 100 30.24 8.31 44.84
CA ARG A 100 30.70 8.69 46.20
C ARG A 100 31.44 7.60 46.97
N LEU A 101 31.62 6.42 46.41
CA LEU A 101 32.37 5.32 47.03
C LEU A 101 33.19 4.59 45.98
N THR A 102 34.42 5.06 45.73
CA THR A 102 35.67 4.28 45.57
C THR A 102 36.73 5.14 44.91
N ARG A 103 37.74 5.54 45.68
CA ARG A 103 39.06 5.89 45.15
C ARG A 103 40.04 4.93 45.78
N GLU A 104 40.65 4.05 44.98
CA GLU A 104 42.01 3.54 45.18
C GLU A 104 42.44 2.65 44.01
N GLY A 105 43.65 2.90 43.46
CA GLY A 105 44.45 2.00 42.61
C GLY A 105 43.87 1.63 41.23
N GLU A 106 44.60 1.53 40.12
CA GLU A 106 46.02 1.26 39.89
C GLU A 106 46.45 1.68 38.46
N ASN A 107 47.75 1.90 38.25
CA ASN A 107 48.39 2.18 36.96
C ASN A 107 48.65 0.88 36.16
N PHE A 108 48.56 0.91 34.82
CA PHE A 108 49.50 0.30 33.85
C PHE A 108 49.06 0.55 32.37
N PRO A 109 49.91 0.32 31.34
CA PRO A 109 50.05 1.24 30.21
C PRO A 109 49.43 0.70 28.90
N ILE A 110 49.06 1.60 28.00
CA ILE A 110 48.56 1.26 26.67
C ILE A 110 49.71 1.34 25.65
N SER A 111 49.89 0.24 24.93
CA SER A 111 50.76 0.12 23.76
C SER A 111 50.06 0.62 22.50
N THR A 112 50.83 1.29 21.65
CA THR A 112 50.48 1.72 20.30
C THR A 112 50.72 0.60 19.27
N ALA A 113 49.78 0.37 18.34
CA ALA A 113 50.09 -0.17 17.01
C ALA A 113 48.92 -0.04 15.99
N ASN A 114 49.26 0.64 14.89
CA ASN A 114 49.06 0.30 13.46
C ASN A 114 47.68 0.26 12.77
N GLU A 115 47.51 1.27 11.90
CA GLU A 115 47.33 1.22 10.43
C GLU A 115 46.85 -0.07 9.75
N GLY A 116 45.82 0.08 8.91
CA GLY A 116 45.39 -0.90 7.91
C GLY A 116 44.57 -0.27 6.77
N ASN A 117 45.15 -0.27 5.57
CA ASN A 117 44.71 0.34 4.31
C ASN A 117 43.33 -0.09 3.78
N ARG A 118 42.65 0.84 3.08
CA ARG A 118 41.50 0.59 2.21
C ARG A 118 41.90 0.77 0.73
N GLU A 119 41.79 -0.29 -0.07
CA GLU A 119 41.79 -0.21 -1.53
C GLU A 119 40.35 -0.11 -2.06
N ARG A 120 40.05 0.92 -2.87
CA ARG A 120 38.82 1.04 -3.64
C ARG A 120 39.15 0.85 -5.12
N HIS A 121 38.57 -0.17 -5.74
CA HIS A 121 38.56 -0.34 -7.19
C HIS A 121 37.30 0.31 -7.79
N GLN A 122 37.49 1.22 -8.74
CA GLN A 122 36.45 1.81 -9.60
C GLN A 122 36.29 0.97 -10.87
N TYR A 123 35.06 0.61 -11.22
CA TYR A 123 34.68 0.18 -12.56
C TYR A 123 33.42 0.95 -13.00
N SER A 124 33.57 1.83 -13.99
CA SER A 124 32.46 2.46 -14.70
C SER A 124 32.16 1.66 -15.97
N LYS A 125 30.92 1.19 -16.13
CA LYS A 125 30.37 0.78 -17.42
C LYS A 125 29.12 1.63 -17.71
N GLN A 126 29.15 2.32 -18.84
CA GLN A 126 28.02 3.06 -19.41
C GLN A 126 26.95 2.08 -19.91
N ILE A 127 25.68 2.38 -19.65
CA ILE A 127 24.50 1.65 -20.16
C ILE A 127 23.70 2.64 -21.04
N PRO A 128 23.18 2.21 -22.20
CA PRO A 128 22.51 3.11 -23.15
C PRO A 128 21.12 3.55 -22.67
N SER A 129 20.78 4.81 -22.95
CA SER A 129 19.50 5.45 -22.66
C SER A 129 18.39 4.92 -23.58
N VAL A 130 17.37 4.30 -22.99
CA VAL A 130 16.11 3.95 -23.65
C VAL A 130 15.11 5.07 -23.43
N ASN A 131 14.34 5.45 -24.46
CA ASN A 131 13.32 6.49 -24.37
C ASN A 131 12.10 5.97 -23.59
N ILE A 132 12.04 6.33 -22.30
CA ILE A 132 11.05 5.88 -21.31
C ILE A 132 9.68 6.58 -21.51
N GLN A 133 9.64 7.70 -22.25
CA GLN A 133 8.44 8.52 -22.43
C GLN A 133 7.28 7.74 -23.11
N ASP A 134 7.59 6.94 -24.14
CA ASP A 134 6.57 6.24 -24.93
C ASP A 134 6.00 5.01 -24.21
N GLN A 135 6.74 4.43 -23.25
CA GLN A 135 6.26 3.33 -22.40
C GLN A 135 5.33 3.82 -21.28
N LEU A 136 5.47 5.09 -20.88
CA LEU A 136 4.69 5.69 -19.79
C LEU A 136 3.27 6.08 -20.21
N GLU A 137 3.05 6.52 -21.46
CA GLU A 137 1.70 6.87 -21.94
C GLU A 137 0.76 5.65 -22.04
N GLN A 138 1.29 4.45 -22.26
CA GLN A 138 0.50 3.21 -22.30
C GLN A 138 0.12 2.69 -20.91
N LEU A 139 0.93 2.95 -19.87
CA LEU A 139 0.65 2.54 -18.48
C LEU A 139 -0.42 3.42 -17.80
N VAL A 140 -0.57 4.68 -18.22
CA VAL A 140 -1.49 5.65 -17.60
C VAL A 140 -2.97 5.36 -17.89
N LYS A 141 -3.31 4.67 -18.99
CA LYS A 141 -4.70 4.28 -19.31
C LYS A 141 -5.24 3.12 -18.48
N VAL A 142 -4.37 2.28 -17.90
CA VAL A 142 -4.77 1.06 -17.19
C VAL A 142 -5.18 1.34 -15.73
N SER A 143 -4.59 2.35 -15.09
CA SER A 143 -4.79 2.62 -13.66
C SER A 143 -6.04 3.45 -13.29
N GLN A 144 -6.79 3.97 -14.27
CA GLN A 144 -7.98 4.83 -14.00
C GLN A 144 -9.24 4.03 -13.63
N THR A 145 -9.25 2.71 -13.82
CA THR A 145 -10.42 1.86 -13.56
C THR A 145 -10.43 1.14 -12.20
N GLU A 146 -9.37 1.26 -11.39
CA GLU A 146 -9.18 0.38 -10.22
C GLU A 146 -9.44 1.03 -8.85
N LEU A 147 -9.81 2.32 -8.77
CA LEU A 147 -9.86 3.02 -7.47
C LEU A 147 -11.23 3.41 -6.93
N GLU A 148 -12.34 3.06 -7.60
CA GLU A 148 -13.66 3.45 -7.09
C GLU A 148 -14.74 2.38 -7.35
N ASN A 149 -14.76 1.29 -6.57
CA ASN A 149 -15.96 0.46 -6.37
C ASN A 149 -15.90 -0.34 -5.07
N SER A 150 -15.78 0.32 -3.92
CA SER A 150 -16.03 -0.29 -2.62
C SER A 150 -17.54 -0.33 -2.32
N ASN A 151 -18.21 -1.33 -2.88
CA ASN A 151 -19.32 -2.01 -2.22
C ASN A 151 -19.00 -3.50 -2.32
N CYS A 152 -18.93 -4.15 -1.16
CA CYS A 152 -18.61 -5.57 -0.99
C CYS A 152 -19.75 -6.44 -1.56
N SER A 153 -19.79 -6.52 -2.87
CA SER A 153 -20.50 -7.53 -3.64
C SER A 153 -19.58 -7.83 -4.82
N ASP A 154 -19.05 -9.06 -4.90
CA ASP A 154 -18.14 -9.62 -5.93
C ASP A 154 -18.63 -9.43 -7.41
N GLU A 155 -19.74 -8.75 -7.63
CA GLU A 155 -20.44 -8.61 -8.92
C GLU A 155 -19.83 -7.58 -9.88
N ASN A 156 -19.01 -6.64 -9.40
CA ASN A 156 -18.48 -5.54 -10.23
C ASN A 156 -16.94 -5.53 -10.33
N TYR A 157 -16.29 -6.70 -10.37
CA TYR A 157 -14.89 -6.74 -10.79
C TYR A 157 -14.78 -6.28 -12.25
N PRO A 158 -14.14 -5.13 -12.54
CA PRO A 158 -14.03 -4.64 -13.90
C PRO A 158 -13.18 -5.62 -14.70
N ILE A 159 -13.69 -6.03 -15.87
CA ILE A 159 -12.94 -6.87 -16.79
C ILE A 159 -11.97 -5.95 -17.53
N THR A 160 -10.70 -5.99 -17.13
CA THR A 160 -9.62 -5.23 -17.76
C THR A 160 -8.78 -6.14 -18.67
N GLU A 161 -8.03 -5.54 -19.59
CA GLU A 161 -7.10 -6.28 -20.43
C GLU A 161 -6.02 -7.02 -19.61
N GLU A 162 -5.55 -6.44 -18.50
CA GLU A 162 -4.65 -7.10 -17.55
C GLU A 162 -5.32 -8.34 -16.92
N THR A 163 -6.58 -8.24 -16.48
CA THR A 163 -7.29 -9.39 -15.90
C THR A 163 -7.46 -10.54 -16.90
N LEU A 164 -7.75 -10.24 -18.17
CA LEU A 164 -7.86 -11.25 -19.23
C LEU A 164 -6.53 -11.94 -19.51
N ARG A 165 -5.43 -11.16 -19.63
CA ARG A 165 -4.08 -11.72 -19.79
C ARG A 165 -3.70 -12.64 -18.64
N ASN A 166 -3.98 -12.20 -17.41
CA ASN A 166 -3.72 -12.97 -16.20
C ASN A 166 -4.49 -14.29 -16.20
N MET A 167 -5.78 -14.29 -16.51
CA MET A 167 -6.58 -15.53 -16.63
C MET A 167 -6.02 -16.47 -17.70
N GLN A 168 -5.63 -15.92 -18.85
CA GLN A 168 -5.05 -16.69 -19.95
C GLN A 168 -3.74 -17.37 -19.57
N GLU A 169 -2.83 -16.64 -18.91
CA GLU A 169 -1.58 -17.19 -18.39
C GLU A 169 -1.86 -18.28 -17.35
N ASP A 170 -2.79 -18.02 -16.43
CA ASP A 170 -3.15 -18.94 -15.35
C ASP A 170 -3.63 -20.29 -15.91
N PHE A 171 -4.71 -20.31 -16.70
CA PHE A 171 -5.24 -21.58 -17.21
C PHE A 171 -4.28 -22.29 -18.18
N SER A 172 -3.40 -21.55 -18.87
CA SER A 172 -2.41 -22.14 -19.78
C SER A 172 -1.34 -22.93 -19.02
N SER A 173 -0.98 -22.48 -17.82
CA SER A 173 0.00 -23.13 -16.95
C SER A 173 -0.57 -24.27 -16.11
N MET A 174 -1.89 -24.34 -15.96
CA MET A 174 -2.55 -25.28 -15.05
C MET A 174 -2.69 -26.71 -15.63
N PRO A 175 -2.63 -27.74 -14.77
CA PRO A 175 -3.01 -29.10 -15.15
C PRO A 175 -4.51 -29.18 -15.44
N SER A 176 -4.96 -30.28 -16.06
CA SER A 176 -6.39 -30.51 -16.29
C SER A 176 -7.11 -30.75 -14.96
N CYS A 177 -7.78 -29.71 -14.43
CA CYS A 177 -8.54 -29.72 -13.18
C CYS A 177 -9.79 -28.83 -13.28
N SER A 178 -10.69 -28.92 -12.29
CA SER A 178 -11.88 -28.06 -12.21
C SER A 178 -11.53 -26.57 -12.19
N GLU A 179 -10.53 -26.17 -11.40
CA GLU A 179 -10.05 -24.80 -11.28
C GLU A 179 -9.62 -24.21 -12.63
N LYS A 180 -8.85 -24.97 -13.43
CA LYS A 180 -8.47 -24.59 -14.78
C LYS A 180 -9.69 -24.36 -15.68
N SER A 181 -10.64 -25.30 -15.62
CA SER A 181 -11.84 -25.25 -16.47
C SER A 181 -12.68 -24.01 -16.12
N ILE A 182 -12.77 -23.64 -14.84
CA ILE A 182 -13.47 -22.44 -14.38
C ILE A 182 -12.76 -21.18 -14.87
N ILE A 183 -11.44 -21.06 -14.70
CA ILE A 183 -10.69 -19.89 -15.15
C ILE A 183 -10.76 -19.74 -16.68
N PHE A 184 -10.72 -20.85 -17.42
CA PHE A 184 -10.95 -20.86 -18.86
C PHE A 184 -12.34 -20.31 -19.22
N LEU A 185 -13.40 -20.79 -18.57
CA LEU A 185 -14.76 -20.32 -18.82
C LEU A 185 -14.91 -18.83 -18.43
N LEU A 186 -14.35 -18.40 -17.30
CA LEU A 186 -14.33 -17.00 -16.89
C LEU A 186 -13.68 -16.11 -17.96
N TYR A 187 -12.55 -16.53 -18.53
CA TYR A 187 -11.87 -15.80 -19.59
C TYR A 187 -12.74 -15.67 -20.86
N TYR A 188 -13.25 -16.78 -21.40
CA TYR A 188 -14.02 -16.73 -22.66
C TYR A 188 -15.37 -16.04 -22.51
N LEU A 189 -16.05 -16.20 -21.37
CA LEU A 189 -17.30 -15.46 -21.10
C LEU A 189 -17.04 -13.96 -20.92
N SER A 190 -15.91 -13.60 -20.32
CA SER A 190 -15.49 -12.20 -20.21
C SER A 190 -15.22 -11.58 -21.59
N LEU A 191 -14.56 -12.32 -22.49
CA LEU A 191 -14.38 -11.90 -23.88
C LEU A 191 -15.71 -11.70 -24.61
N LYS A 192 -16.67 -12.62 -24.45
CA LYS A 192 -18.01 -12.49 -25.02
C LYS A 192 -18.70 -11.21 -24.55
N LEU A 193 -18.72 -10.96 -23.25
CA LEU A 193 -19.35 -9.78 -22.68
C LEU A 193 -18.71 -8.46 -23.16
N ILE A 194 -17.38 -8.44 -23.35
CA ILE A 194 -16.68 -7.29 -23.93
C ILE A 194 -17.07 -7.10 -25.41
N SER A 195 -17.12 -8.19 -26.18
CA SER A 195 -17.48 -8.12 -27.61
C SER A 195 -18.91 -7.62 -27.85
N GLU A 196 -19.83 -7.84 -26.91
CA GLU A 196 -21.20 -7.32 -26.97
C GLU A 196 -21.32 -5.85 -26.56
N SER A 197 -20.39 -5.35 -25.73
CA SER A 197 -20.47 -4.01 -25.15
C SER A 197 -19.68 -2.96 -25.93
N ILE A 198 -18.58 -3.35 -26.59
CA ILE A 198 -17.71 -2.43 -27.33
C ILE A 198 -17.95 -2.62 -28.82
N GLY A 199 -18.67 -1.69 -29.45
CA GLY A 199 -18.76 -1.63 -30.91
C GLY A 199 -17.36 -1.41 -31.51
N SER A 200 -16.90 -2.35 -32.34
CA SER A 200 -15.73 -2.35 -33.26
C SER A 200 -14.34 -1.87 -32.83
N ASP A 201 -14.15 -1.18 -31.70
CA ASP A 201 -12.87 -0.52 -31.32
C ASP A 201 -11.98 -1.34 -30.37
N CYS A 202 -12.27 -2.63 -30.15
CA CYS A 202 -11.44 -3.48 -29.29
C CYS A 202 -10.32 -4.16 -30.08
N THR A 203 -9.07 -4.06 -29.60
CA THR A 203 -7.88 -4.69 -30.20
C THR A 203 -7.74 -6.18 -29.87
N ILE A 204 -8.65 -6.73 -29.05
CA ILE A 204 -8.58 -8.12 -28.61
C ILE A 204 -9.24 -9.01 -29.67
N GLU A 205 -8.44 -9.85 -30.33
CA GLU A 205 -8.95 -10.84 -31.28
C GLU A 205 -9.81 -11.88 -30.54
N VAL A 206 -11.12 -11.86 -30.81
CA VAL A 206 -12.05 -12.88 -30.30
C VAL A 206 -11.88 -14.13 -31.16
N PRO A 207 -11.52 -15.29 -30.58
CA PRO A 207 -11.33 -16.49 -31.38
C PRO A 207 -12.63 -16.96 -32.03
N ASP A 208 -12.52 -17.43 -33.28
CA ASP A 208 -13.61 -18.15 -33.94
C ASP A 208 -14.06 -19.35 -33.09
N GLN A 209 -15.36 -19.67 -33.16
CA GLN A 209 -15.97 -20.82 -32.46
C GLN A 209 -15.85 -20.77 -30.92
N ILE A 210 -15.84 -19.55 -30.35
CA ILE A 210 -15.82 -19.33 -28.91
C ILE A 210 -16.95 -20.07 -28.16
N GLU A 211 -18.16 -20.14 -28.71
CA GLU A 211 -19.28 -20.89 -28.13
C GLU A 211 -18.99 -22.38 -28.04
N THR A 212 -18.46 -22.99 -29.11
CA THR A 212 -18.07 -24.40 -29.11
C THR A 212 -16.98 -24.70 -28.07
N LYS A 213 -16.05 -23.76 -27.85
CA LYS A 213 -15.04 -23.89 -26.79
C LYS A 213 -15.65 -23.81 -25.40
N ILE A 214 -16.60 -22.89 -25.18
CA ILE A 214 -17.32 -22.74 -23.90
C ILE A 214 -18.11 -24.03 -23.60
N ASP A 215 -18.89 -24.54 -24.55
CA ASP A 215 -19.68 -25.75 -24.35
C ASP A 215 -18.81 -26.97 -24.03
N LYS A 216 -17.72 -27.15 -24.78
CA LYS A 216 -16.78 -28.25 -24.56
C LYS A 216 -16.13 -28.18 -23.18
N GLU A 217 -15.65 -27.00 -22.77
CA GLU A 217 -15.00 -26.85 -21.47
C GLU A 217 -16.00 -26.96 -20.32
N PHE A 218 -17.25 -26.56 -20.53
CA PHE A 218 -18.30 -26.70 -19.53
C PHE A 218 -18.65 -28.16 -19.23
N GLU A 219 -18.71 -29.02 -20.26
CA GLU A 219 -18.85 -30.46 -20.04
C GLU A 219 -17.63 -31.05 -19.33
N HIS A 220 -16.43 -30.61 -19.71
CA HIS A 220 -15.19 -31.01 -19.02
C HIS A 220 -15.21 -30.62 -17.53
N LEU A 221 -15.68 -29.41 -17.19
CA LEU A 221 -15.84 -28.96 -15.82
C LEU A 221 -16.77 -29.90 -15.02
N LYS A 222 -17.92 -30.29 -15.58
CA LYS A 222 -18.84 -31.23 -14.92
C LYS A 222 -18.19 -32.58 -14.63
N GLU A 223 -17.44 -33.11 -15.59
CA GLU A 223 -16.71 -34.37 -15.40
C GLU A 223 -15.64 -34.25 -14.31
N ARG A 224 -14.88 -33.14 -14.31
CA ARG A 224 -13.84 -32.89 -13.31
C ARG A 224 -14.38 -32.75 -11.90
N LEU A 225 -15.50 -32.04 -11.72
CA LEU A 225 -16.11 -31.87 -10.38
C LEU A 225 -16.59 -33.19 -9.78
N LYS A 226 -17.07 -34.12 -10.62
CA LYS A 226 -17.41 -35.49 -10.20
C LYS A 226 -16.18 -36.28 -9.75
N ILE A 227 -15.10 -36.20 -10.54
CA ILE A 227 -13.85 -36.93 -10.26
C ILE A 227 -13.19 -36.39 -8.98
N GLU A 228 -13.21 -35.09 -8.79
CA GLU A 228 -12.59 -34.40 -7.65
C GLU A 228 -13.45 -34.48 -6.37
N ASN A 229 -14.66 -35.06 -6.46
CA ASN A 229 -15.60 -35.26 -5.34
C ASN A 229 -15.99 -33.96 -4.62
N GLU A 230 -16.11 -32.87 -5.38
CA GLU A 230 -16.43 -31.52 -4.87
C GLU A 230 -17.94 -31.23 -4.83
N GLU A 231 -18.80 -32.23 -5.11
CA GLU A 231 -20.24 -32.06 -5.28
C GLU A 231 -21.01 -31.79 -3.96
N SER A 232 -21.01 -30.53 -3.53
CA SER A 232 -22.02 -30.05 -2.57
C SER A 232 -23.38 -29.84 -3.26
N ARG A 233 -24.48 -29.95 -2.51
CA ARG A 233 -25.84 -29.75 -3.04
C ARG A 233 -26.01 -28.35 -3.63
N GLU A 234 -25.43 -27.37 -2.97
CA GLU A 234 -25.41 -25.97 -3.38
C GLU A 234 -24.62 -25.79 -4.69
N MET A 235 -23.48 -26.48 -4.84
CA MET A 235 -22.69 -26.42 -6.07
C MET A 235 -23.40 -27.10 -7.24
N CYS A 236 -24.05 -28.25 -7.01
CA CYS A 236 -24.87 -28.92 -8.03
C CYS A 236 -25.98 -28.01 -8.56
N HIS A 237 -26.66 -27.26 -7.69
CA HIS A 237 -27.64 -26.26 -8.11
C HIS A 237 -26.98 -25.16 -8.97
N CYS A 238 -25.84 -24.61 -8.53
CA CYS A 238 -25.13 -23.57 -9.28
C CYS A 238 -24.69 -24.06 -10.67
N ILE A 239 -24.24 -25.31 -10.80
CA ILE A 239 -23.85 -25.90 -12.10
C ILE A 239 -25.06 -26.08 -13.01
N GLN A 240 -26.20 -26.53 -12.49
CA GLN A 240 -27.43 -26.67 -13.27
C GLN A 240 -27.93 -25.31 -13.77
N GLU A 241 -27.91 -24.31 -12.89
CA GLU A 241 -28.28 -22.94 -13.24
C GLU A 241 -27.31 -22.33 -14.27
N LEU A 242 -26.01 -22.58 -14.11
CA LEU A 242 -24.99 -22.16 -15.06
C LEU A 242 -25.22 -22.80 -16.44
N ALA A 243 -25.59 -24.08 -16.52
CA ALA A 243 -25.93 -24.74 -17.77
C ALA A 243 -27.10 -24.05 -18.49
N VAL A 244 -28.13 -23.66 -17.73
CA VAL A 244 -29.28 -22.92 -18.27
C VAL A 244 -28.86 -21.54 -18.77
N ASN A 245 -28.03 -20.81 -18.02
CA ASN A 245 -27.59 -19.47 -18.43
C ASN A 245 -26.68 -19.51 -19.66
N ILE A 246 -25.76 -20.48 -19.77
CA ILE A 246 -24.92 -20.66 -20.96
C ILE A 246 -25.79 -20.95 -22.19
N LYS A 247 -26.78 -21.84 -22.08
CA LYS A 247 -27.69 -22.19 -23.18
C LYS A 247 -28.54 -21.01 -23.68
N HIS A 248 -28.88 -20.08 -22.79
CA HIS A 248 -29.66 -18.88 -23.13
C HIS A 248 -28.77 -17.64 -23.33
N GLU A 249 -27.46 -17.82 -23.49
CA GLU A 249 -26.48 -16.75 -23.74
C GLU A 249 -26.50 -15.64 -22.67
N ASN A 250 -26.88 -15.99 -21.44
CA ASN A 250 -26.84 -15.05 -20.31
C ASN A 250 -25.44 -15.04 -19.68
N TRP A 251 -24.49 -14.41 -20.36
CA TRP A 251 -23.07 -14.43 -19.99
C TRP A 251 -22.79 -13.74 -18.66
N ARG A 252 -23.48 -12.63 -18.38
CA ARG A 252 -23.31 -11.89 -17.11
C ARG A 252 -23.68 -12.76 -15.91
N ASN A 253 -24.84 -13.41 -15.94
CA ASN A 253 -25.22 -14.32 -14.86
C ASN A 253 -24.34 -15.57 -14.81
N SER A 254 -23.89 -16.07 -15.96
CA SER A 254 -22.93 -17.18 -16.03
C SER A 254 -21.61 -16.83 -15.33
N LEU A 255 -21.08 -15.62 -15.50
CA LEU A 255 -19.89 -15.15 -14.80
C LEU A 255 -20.10 -15.08 -13.28
N ILE A 256 -21.24 -14.56 -12.82
CA ILE A 256 -21.56 -14.49 -11.39
C ILE A 256 -21.60 -15.90 -10.78
N LEU A 257 -22.28 -16.84 -11.44
CA LEU A 257 -22.37 -18.23 -10.99
C LEU A 257 -21.00 -18.92 -11.01
N LEU A 258 -20.19 -18.72 -12.05
CA LEU A 258 -18.83 -19.26 -12.11
C LEU A 258 -17.92 -18.72 -11.01
N ARG A 259 -17.98 -17.42 -10.69
CA ARG A 259 -17.23 -16.85 -9.56
C ARG A 259 -17.66 -17.47 -8.24
N LYS A 260 -18.95 -17.72 -8.05
CA LYS A 260 -19.48 -18.40 -6.87
C LYS A 260 -18.95 -19.84 -6.76
N ILE A 261 -18.98 -20.59 -7.87
CA ILE A 261 -18.42 -21.95 -7.94
C ILE A 261 -16.91 -21.91 -7.67
N PHE A 262 -16.19 -20.97 -8.28
CA PHE A 262 -14.75 -20.78 -8.10
C PHE A 262 -14.39 -20.56 -6.63
N LYS A 263 -15.10 -19.67 -5.94
CA LYS A 263 -14.87 -19.34 -4.52
C LYS A 263 -15.10 -20.52 -3.60
N ASN A 264 -15.99 -21.44 -3.96
CA ASN A 264 -16.22 -22.67 -3.19
C ASN A 264 -15.07 -23.67 -3.36
N ILE A 265 -14.55 -23.82 -4.59
CA ILE A 265 -13.48 -24.80 -4.90
C ILE A 265 -12.10 -24.26 -4.51
N SER A 266 -11.87 -22.97 -4.74
CA SER A 266 -10.62 -22.28 -4.47
C SER A 266 -10.91 -21.02 -3.64
N PRO A 267 -11.08 -21.16 -2.31
CA PRO A 267 -11.28 -20.02 -1.41
C PRO A 267 -10.11 -19.03 -1.40
N LEU A 268 -8.94 -19.49 -1.88
CA LEU A 268 -7.72 -18.69 -2.02
C LEU A 268 -7.15 -18.86 -3.44
N ASN A 269 -7.17 -17.80 -4.23
CA ASN A 269 -6.58 -17.74 -5.55
C ASN A 269 -5.05 -17.68 -5.46
N LYS A 270 -4.41 -18.85 -5.49
CA LYS A 270 -2.94 -19.00 -5.44
C LYS A 270 -2.21 -18.21 -6.53
N HIS A 271 -2.78 -18.12 -7.74
CA HIS A 271 -2.15 -17.44 -8.87
C HIS A 271 -2.08 -15.94 -8.62
N GLU A 272 -3.21 -15.37 -8.18
CA GLU A 272 -3.26 -13.96 -7.81
C GLU A 272 -2.35 -13.67 -6.62
N LEU A 273 -2.37 -14.51 -5.59
CA LEU A 273 -1.48 -14.38 -4.45
C LEU A 273 0.00 -14.37 -4.87
N PHE A 274 0.43 -15.27 -5.77
CA PHE A 274 1.82 -15.28 -6.26
C PHE A 274 2.16 -14.03 -7.07
N ARG A 275 1.24 -13.51 -7.89
CA ARG A 275 1.42 -12.23 -8.59
C ARG A 275 1.60 -11.08 -7.61
N LEU A 276 0.74 -11.01 -6.59
CA LEU A 276 0.82 -9.98 -5.55
C LEU A 276 2.13 -10.09 -4.75
N ILE A 277 2.54 -11.30 -4.35
CA ILE A 277 3.83 -11.53 -3.68
C ILE A 277 5.00 -11.11 -4.57
N LYS A 278 4.93 -11.37 -5.88
CA LYS A 278 5.95 -10.92 -6.84
C LYS A 278 6.01 -9.39 -6.91
N LYS A 279 4.85 -8.70 -6.97
CA LYS A 279 4.75 -7.23 -6.91
C LYS A 279 5.37 -6.69 -5.60
N VAL A 280 5.05 -7.32 -4.46
CA VAL A 280 5.64 -7.01 -3.15
C VAL A 280 7.17 -7.17 -3.15
N ASN A 281 7.69 -8.29 -3.65
CA ASN A 281 9.13 -8.55 -3.69
C ASN A 281 9.89 -7.61 -4.64
N ASN A 282 9.27 -7.21 -5.74
CA ASN A 282 9.83 -6.19 -6.62
C ASN A 282 9.91 -4.83 -5.91
N THR A 283 8.84 -4.46 -5.19
CA THR A 283 8.80 -3.22 -4.40
C THR A 283 9.85 -3.23 -3.29
N ALA A 284 9.98 -4.33 -2.55
CA ALA A 284 10.99 -4.51 -1.51
C ALA A 284 12.42 -4.33 -2.05
N ARG A 285 12.70 -4.82 -3.26
CA ARG A 285 13.99 -4.60 -3.94
C ARG A 285 14.22 -3.12 -4.28
N ALA A 286 13.18 -2.40 -4.69
CA ALA A 286 13.29 -0.98 -5.05
C ALA A 286 13.58 -0.05 -3.85
N ILE A 287 13.17 -0.45 -2.64
CA ILE A 287 13.39 0.30 -1.38
C ILE A 287 14.60 -0.18 -0.58
N LYS A 288 15.31 -1.20 -1.06
CA LYS A 288 16.42 -1.81 -0.34
C LYS A 288 17.50 -0.78 -0.01
N ASN A 289 17.91 -0.73 1.26
CA ASN A 289 18.89 0.21 1.80
C ASN A 289 18.53 1.70 1.59
N LYS A 290 17.24 2.03 1.44
CA LYS A 290 16.77 3.42 1.37
C LYS A 290 16.04 3.80 2.65
N ASP A 291 16.06 5.08 2.98
CA ASP A 291 15.25 5.63 4.06
C ASP A 291 13.81 5.83 3.58
N ILE A 292 12.86 5.38 4.39
CA ILE A 292 11.44 5.42 4.04
C ILE A 292 10.64 6.21 5.08
N ILE A 293 9.66 6.98 4.61
CA ILE A 293 8.56 7.51 5.42
C ILE A 293 7.35 6.62 5.14
N PHE A 294 6.88 5.92 6.16
CA PHE A 294 5.83 4.90 6.03
C PHE A 294 4.50 5.43 6.58
N PHE A 295 3.55 5.72 5.70
CA PHE A 295 2.27 6.31 6.10
C PHE A 295 1.30 5.21 6.56
N LEU A 296 0.79 5.34 7.78
CA LEU A 296 -0.15 4.41 8.43
C LEU A 296 -1.49 5.09 8.70
N GLY A 297 -2.59 4.35 8.73
CA GLY A 297 -3.91 4.91 9.01
C GLY A 297 -5.05 4.13 8.36
N LEU A 298 -6.28 4.36 8.85
CA LEU A 298 -7.49 3.71 8.32
C LEU A 298 -7.69 4.01 6.82
N THR A 299 -8.47 3.16 6.14
CA THR A 299 -8.95 3.48 4.78
C THR A 299 -9.70 4.81 4.79
N GLY A 300 -9.40 5.68 3.82
CA GLY A 300 -9.98 7.02 3.76
C GLY A 300 -9.38 8.06 4.72
N SER A 301 -8.31 7.73 5.47
CA SER A 301 -7.68 8.71 6.37
C SER A 301 -6.91 9.83 5.67
N GLY A 302 -6.71 9.72 4.35
CA GLY A 302 -6.01 10.72 3.52
C GLY A 302 -4.53 10.42 3.30
N LYS A 303 -4.06 9.18 3.52
CA LYS A 303 -2.65 8.77 3.31
C LYS A 303 -2.16 9.07 1.89
N SER A 304 -2.79 8.45 0.88
CA SER A 304 -2.42 8.63 -0.53
C SER A 304 -2.54 10.10 -0.96
N THR A 305 -3.58 10.80 -0.51
CA THR A 305 -3.76 12.24 -0.76
C THR A 305 -2.60 13.06 -0.19
N THR A 306 -2.15 12.75 1.02
CA THR A 306 -1.01 13.41 1.69
C THR A 306 0.28 13.13 0.94
N ILE A 307 0.51 11.89 0.51
CA ILE A 307 1.69 11.51 -0.28
C ILE A 307 1.72 12.27 -1.60
N HIS A 308 0.60 12.35 -2.31
CA HIS A 308 0.49 13.13 -3.54
C HIS A 308 0.81 14.61 -3.31
N PHE A 309 0.25 15.20 -2.25
CA PHE A 309 0.54 16.58 -1.87
C PHE A 309 2.04 16.79 -1.60
N LEU A 310 2.65 15.92 -0.79
CA LEU A 310 4.08 15.97 -0.45
C LEU A 310 4.99 15.74 -1.67
N ALA A 311 4.54 14.97 -2.65
CA ALA A 311 5.22 14.76 -3.92
C ALA A 311 5.04 15.93 -4.91
N GLY A 312 4.34 17.00 -4.52
CA GLY A 312 4.10 18.17 -5.36
C GLY A 312 3.03 17.96 -6.44
N SER A 313 2.18 16.93 -6.31
CA SER A 313 1.06 16.73 -7.23
C SER A 313 0.08 17.91 -7.14
N LYS A 314 -0.37 18.42 -8.29
CA LYS A 314 -1.42 19.44 -8.33
C LYS A 314 -2.74 18.81 -7.91
N MET A 315 -3.34 19.29 -6.82
CA MET A 315 -4.62 18.78 -6.30
C MET A 315 -5.78 19.59 -6.86
N ILE A 316 -6.89 18.92 -7.19
CA ILE A 316 -8.14 19.55 -7.63
C ILE A 316 -9.33 19.01 -6.83
N GLU A 317 -10.32 19.87 -6.62
CA GLU A 317 -11.61 19.46 -6.09
C GLU A 317 -12.43 18.78 -7.18
N THR A 318 -12.93 17.58 -6.89
CA THR A 318 -13.69 16.71 -7.78
C THR A 318 -14.94 16.22 -7.05
N LYS A 319 -16.00 15.88 -7.77
CA LYS A 319 -17.19 15.26 -7.16
C LYS A 319 -17.19 13.77 -7.44
N VAL A 320 -17.01 12.97 -6.40
CA VAL A 320 -17.10 11.51 -6.44
C VAL A 320 -18.38 11.09 -5.73
N LYS A 321 -19.30 10.44 -6.44
CA LYS A 321 -20.63 10.02 -5.92
C LYS A 321 -21.42 11.18 -5.28
N GLY A 322 -21.28 12.40 -5.83
CA GLY A 322 -21.94 13.60 -5.32
C GLY A 322 -21.27 14.27 -4.12
N LEU A 323 -20.18 13.69 -3.58
CA LEU A 323 -19.40 14.26 -2.49
C LEU A 323 -18.16 14.96 -3.04
N ASN A 324 -17.82 16.13 -2.48
CA ASN A 324 -16.58 16.82 -2.82
C ASN A 324 -15.37 16.03 -2.29
N HIS A 325 -14.42 15.78 -3.17
CA HIS A 325 -13.22 15.01 -2.94
C HIS A 325 -12.01 15.76 -3.51
N ILE A 326 -10.87 15.74 -2.83
CA ILE A 326 -9.63 16.34 -3.33
C ILE A 326 -8.77 15.23 -3.94
N ALA A 327 -8.57 15.29 -5.26
CA ALA A 327 -7.82 14.29 -6.02
C ALA A 327 -6.64 14.93 -6.78
N PRO A 328 -5.54 14.20 -7.02
CA PRO A 328 -4.46 14.70 -7.86
C PRO A 328 -4.94 14.83 -9.33
N LEU A 329 -4.65 15.97 -9.96
CA LEU A 329 -4.95 16.24 -11.38
C LEU A 329 -4.06 15.40 -12.31
N ILE A 330 -2.79 15.22 -11.94
CA ILE A 330 -1.79 14.44 -12.67
C ILE A 330 -0.93 13.70 -11.66
N LYS A 331 -0.78 12.38 -11.83
CA LYS A 331 0.11 11.55 -11.01
C LYS A 331 1.55 11.74 -11.47
N ILE A 332 2.20 12.81 -11.02
CA ILE A 332 3.65 12.97 -11.16
C ILE A 332 4.27 12.32 -9.92
N ILE A 333 4.87 11.15 -10.06
CA ILE A 333 5.70 10.55 -9.00
C ILE A 333 7.08 10.27 -9.60
N ASN A 334 7.84 11.33 -9.84
CA ASN A 334 9.30 11.24 -9.89
C ASN A 334 9.83 11.96 -8.65
N LEU A 335 9.95 11.20 -7.55
CA LEU A 335 10.61 11.64 -6.32
C LEU A 335 12.12 11.87 -6.51
N GLU A 336 12.68 11.46 -7.66
CA GLU A 336 14.09 11.70 -8.01
C GLU A 336 14.37 13.18 -8.34
N ASP A 337 13.36 13.95 -8.77
CA ASP A 337 13.55 15.31 -9.30
C ASP A 337 13.34 16.44 -8.28
N ILE A 338 12.87 16.16 -7.06
CA ILE A 338 12.65 17.20 -6.04
C ILE A 338 13.97 17.65 -5.37
N ASN A 339 15.04 16.84 -5.50
CA ASN A 339 16.32 17.12 -4.85
C ASN A 339 17.34 17.74 -5.82
N GLY A 340 17.05 18.97 -6.25
CA GLY A 340 18.10 19.87 -6.74
C GLY A 340 19.07 20.15 -5.59
N SER A 341 20.23 19.49 -5.61
CA SER A 341 21.36 19.67 -4.66
C SER A 341 21.36 18.82 -3.38
N SER A 342 21.70 17.54 -3.57
CA SER A 342 22.53 16.69 -2.69
C SER A 342 21.90 16.02 -1.44
N LYS A 343 22.09 14.69 -1.44
CA LYS A 343 22.16 13.72 -0.34
C LYS A 343 20.85 13.33 0.36
N GLU A 344 20.44 12.10 0.04
CA GLU A 344 19.38 11.28 0.66
C GLU A 344 18.01 11.41 0.01
N SER A 345 17.75 10.53 -0.97
CA SER A 345 16.41 10.29 -1.51
C SER A 345 15.61 9.49 -0.49
N VAL A 346 14.67 10.15 0.18
CA VAL A 346 13.69 9.47 1.06
C VAL A 346 12.51 9.00 0.21
N ILE A 347 12.05 7.77 0.43
CA ILE A 347 10.88 7.23 -0.26
C ILE A 347 9.64 7.43 0.61
N LEU A 348 8.59 7.99 0.03
CA LEU A 348 7.26 8.01 0.64
C LEU A 348 6.54 6.71 0.30
N CYS A 349 6.16 5.94 1.31
CA CYS A 349 5.49 4.66 1.14
C CYS A 349 4.04 4.76 1.66
N ASP A 350 3.09 4.47 0.77
CA ASP A 350 1.68 4.33 1.14
C ASP A 350 1.45 2.93 1.72
N SER A 351 0.85 2.83 2.91
CA SER A 351 0.40 1.55 3.43
C SER A 351 -1.03 1.26 2.99
N PRO A 352 -1.39 -0.02 2.88
CA PRO A 352 -2.79 -0.43 2.91
C PRO A 352 -3.51 0.21 4.11
N GLY A 353 -4.78 0.54 3.94
CA GLY A 353 -5.60 0.95 5.09
C GLY A 353 -5.76 -0.21 6.07
N PHE A 354 -5.79 0.10 7.36
CA PHE A 354 -6.24 -0.91 8.33
C PHE A 354 -7.64 -1.39 7.96
N GLU A 355 -7.88 -2.69 8.08
CA GLU A 355 -9.14 -3.37 7.72
C GLU A 355 -9.53 -3.27 6.23
N ASP A 356 -8.57 -2.96 5.35
CA ASP A 356 -8.78 -3.06 3.90
C ASP A 356 -8.86 -4.54 3.49
N THR A 357 -10.08 -5.07 3.48
CA THR A 357 -10.40 -6.47 3.23
C THR A 357 -10.86 -6.69 1.79
N SER A 358 -10.04 -6.25 0.83
CA SER A 358 -10.26 -6.48 -0.60
C SER A 358 -10.11 -7.97 -1.03
N GLY A 359 -10.00 -8.89 -0.08
CA GLY A 359 -9.85 -10.33 -0.27
C GLY A 359 -8.71 -10.91 0.58
N PRO A 360 -8.72 -12.22 0.88
CA PRO A 360 -7.65 -12.86 1.65
C PRO A 360 -6.29 -12.77 0.96
N GLU A 361 -6.23 -12.80 -0.37
CA GLU A 361 -4.98 -12.69 -1.13
C GLU A 361 -4.35 -11.30 -0.96
N ILE A 362 -5.17 -10.25 -1.04
CA ILE A 362 -4.73 -8.87 -0.88
C ILE A 362 -4.29 -8.63 0.57
N ASP A 363 -5.03 -9.13 1.56
CA ASP A 363 -4.66 -9.04 2.97
C ASP A 363 -3.30 -9.70 3.26
N ILE A 364 -3.09 -10.93 2.77
CA ILE A 364 -1.81 -11.63 2.89
C ILE A 364 -0.69 -10.84 2.21
N ALA A 365 -0.91 -10.36 0.98
CA ALA A 365 0.08 -9.60 0.24
C ALA A 365 0.44 -8.28 0.93
N ASN A 366 -0.56 -7.59 1.48
CA ASN A 366 -0.40 -6.36 2.25
C ASN A 366 0.45 -6.59 3.51
N GLY A 367 0.15 -7.64 4.27
CA GLY A 367 0.93 -8.02 5.44
C GLY A 367 2.39 -8.36 5.10
N LEU A 368 2.60 -9.16 4.04
CA LEU A 368 3.94 -9.46 3.53
C LEU A 368 4.66 -8.21 3.04
N GLY A 369 3.95 -7.29 2.39
CA GLY A 369 4.44 -5.99 1.95
C GLY A 369 5.05 -5.20 3.10
N ILE A 370 4.29 -5.00 4.17
CA ILE A 370 4.74 -4.27 5.37
C ILE A 370 6.01 -4.93 5.96
N ILE A 371 6.00 -6.26 6.12
CA ILE A 371 7.14 -7.00 6.69
C ILE A 371 8.39 -6.82 5.83
N ASN A 372 8.27 -6.99 4.51
CA ASN A 372 9.40 -6.90 3.59
C ASN A 372 9.94 -5.46 3.51
N VAL A 373 9.05 -4.46 3.58
CA VAL A 373 9.43 -3.05 3.59
C VAL A 373 10.30 -2.73 4.80
N ILE A 374 9.85 -3.12 5.99
CA ILE A 374 10.59 -2.89 7.24
C ILE A 374 11.93 -3.62 7.23
N LYS A 375 11.98 -4.85 6.68
CA LYS A 375 13.20 -5.67 6.66
C LYS A 375 14.28 -5.17 5.70
N GLU A 376 13.91 -4.66 4.53
CA GLU A 376 14.86 -4.33 3.46
C GLU A 376 15.28 -2.85 3.46
N CYS A 377 14.49 -1.96 4.07
CA CYS A 377 14.83 -0.53 4.15
C CYS A 377 16.06 -0.27 5.07
N ALA A 378 16.74 0.87 4.87
CA ALA A 378 17.82 1.30 5.76
C ALA A 378 17.29 1.86 7.08
N SER A 379 16.25 2.68 7.00
CA SER A 379 15.50 3.18 8.14
C SER A 379 14.04 3.42 7.78
N VAL A 380 13.15 3.30 8.76
CA VAL A 380 11.72 3.56 8.62
C VAL A 380 11.28 4.64 9.60
N LYS A 381 10.55 5.63 9.09
CA LYS A 381 9.91 6.70 9.86
C LYS A 381 8.39 6.57 9.69
N PRO A 382 7.68 5.92 10.62
CA PRO A 382 6.24 5.77 10.51
C PRO A 382 5.53 7.10 10.77
N VAL A 383 4.54 7.42 9.93
CA VAL A 383 3.68 8.60 10.05
C VAL A 383 2.24 8.13 10.09
N VAL A 384 1.55 8.36 11.20
CA VAL A 384 0.14 8.01 11.36
C VAL A 384 -0.73 9.16 10.89
N VAL A 385 -1.52 8.90 9.85
CA VAL A 385 -2.47 9.85 9.28
C VAL A 385 -3.86 9.55 9.84
N ILE A 386 -4.39 10.53 10.55
CA ILE A 386 -5.73 10.49 11.12
C ILE A 386 -6.58 11.54 10.40
N SER A 387 -7.69 11.08 9.80
CA SER A 387 -8.69 11.96 9.22
C SER A 387 -9.52 12.58 10.34
N TYR A 388 -9.71 13.88 10.26
CA TYR A 388 -10.58 14.61 11.18
C TYR A 388 -12.00 14.03 11.21
N LYS A 389 -12.53 13.61 10.06
CA LYS A 389 -13.86 12.98 9.97
C LYS A 389 -13.88 11.58 10.62
N SER A 390 -12.78 10.84 10.55
CA SER A 390 -12.69 9.48 11.13
C SER A 390 -12.62 9.48 12.65
N ILE A 391 -12.22 10.59 13.26
CA ILE A 391 -12.38 10.82 14.70
C ILE A 391 -13.89 10.84 15.08
N GLY A 392 -14.76 11.19 14.13
CA GLY A 392 -16.22 11.06 14.21
C GLY A 392 -16.89 12.09 15.10
N ASP A 393 -18.23 11.99 15.20
CA ASP A 393 -19.05 12.70 16.18
C ASP A 393 -19.17 11.93 17.52
N ARG A 394 -18.53 10.76 17.66
CA ARG A 394 -18.51 9.94 18.89
C ARG A 394 -17.77 10.59 20.07
N LEU A 395 -17.41 11.84 19.86
CA LEU A 395 -16.64 12.71 20.69
C LEU A 395 -17.26 14.13 20.74
N GLN A 396 -18.55 14.23 20.40
CA GLN A 396 -19.42 15.38 20.69
C GLN A 396 -20.09 15.19 22.04
#